data_AF-A0A969XXE4-F1
#
_entry.id   AF-A0A969XXE4-F1
#
_cell.length_a   1.000
_cell.length_b   1.000
_cell.length_c   1.000
_cell.angle_alpha   90.00
_cell.angle_beta   90.00
_cell.angle_gamma   90.00
#
_symmetry.space_group_name_H-M   'P 1'
#
loop_
_entity.id
_entity.type
_entity.pdbx_description
1 polymer ?
#
loop_
_entity_poly.entity_id
_entity_poly.type
_entity_poly.pdbx_seq_one_letter_code
_entity_poly.pdbx_strand_id
1 'polypeptide(L)'
;MGWLVLTRRIGRKLVLKTPVGEIAVRLHEIRDGNRARLAIQAPPCVEVWREELLGPDGQPVGRAPRSAGTDHRPATGQEVGG
;
A
#
# COMPACT_ATOMS: atom_id res chain seq x y z
N MET A 1 -3.42 19.44 14.33
CA MET A 1 -3.14 18.03 13.98
C MET A 1 -1.64 17.80 14.09
N GLY A 2 -1.20 16.60 14.46
CA GLY A 2 0.21 16.26 14.65
C GLY A 2 0.62 15.02 13.88
N TRP A 3 1.91 14.89 13.59
CA TRP A 3 2.48 13.73 12.90
C TRP A 3 2.93 12.69 13.91
N LEU A 4 2.59 11.42 13.66
CA LEU A 4 3.21 10.29 14.35
C LEU A 4 4.39 9.80 13.51
N VAL A 5 5.60 9.89 14.08
CA VAL A 5 6.84 9.43 13.42
C VAL A 5 7.30 8.12 14.06
N LEU A 6 7.57 7.11 13.24
CA LEU A 6 8.02 5.80 13.72
C LEU A 6 8.86 5.05 12.68
N THR A 7 9.83 4.26 13.14
CA THR A 7 10.65 3.40 12.29
C THR A 7 10.08 1.99 12.25
N ARG A 8 9.95 1.37 11.08
CA ARG A 8 9.56 -0.05 10.93
C ARG A 8 10.68 -0.86 10.26
N ARG A 9 10.86 -2.10 10.74
CA ARG A 9 11.68 -3.12 10.07
C ARG A 9 10.88 -3.79 8.95
N ILE A 10 11.57 -4.30 7.95
CA ILE A 10 10.97 -5.11 6.86
C ILE A 10 10.14 -6.25 7.47
N GLY A 11 8.95 -6.48 6.90
CA GLY A 11 7.98 -7.48 7.34
C GLY A 11 7.08 -7.04 8.51
N ARG A 12 7.41 -5.96 9.23
CA ARG A 12 6.59 -5.46 10.35
C ARG A 12 5.46 -4.55 9.86
N LYS A 13 4.35 -4.59 10.59
CA LYS A 13 3.13 -3.83 10.31
C LYS A 13 2.97 -2.64 11.27
N LEU A 14 2.41 -1.56 10.76
CA LEU A 14 1.71 -0.51 11.49
C LEU A 14 0.21 -0.78 11.32
N VAL A 15 -0.56 -0.68 12.41
CA VAL A 15 -2.00 -0.94 12.40
C VAL A 15 -2.72 0.32 12.88
N LEU A 16 -3.68 0.79 12.08
CA LEU A 16 -4.57 1.89 12.40
C LEU A 16 -5.96 1.29 12.65
N LYS A 17 -6.49 1.52 13.86
CA LYS A 17 -7.87 1.17 14.21
C LYS A 17 -8.75 2.36 13.89
N THR A 18 -9.71 2.18 12.99
CA THR A 18 -10.67 3.22 12.60
C THR A 18 -12.10 2.74 12.85
N PRO A 19 -13.09 3.64 12.95
CA PRO A 19 -14.50 3.25 13.09
C PRO A 19 -15.02 2.34 11.96
N VAL A 20 -14.45 2.44 10.77
CA VAL A 20 -14.85 1.67 9.58
C VAL A 20 -14.04 0.37 9.39
N GLY A 21 -13.09 0.10 10.29
CA GLY A 21 -12.29 -1.12 10.29
C GLY A 21 -10.80 -0.90 10.52
N GLU A 22 -10.03 -1.96 10.36
CA GLU A 22 -8.59 -1.95 10.54
C GLU A 22 -7.87 -1.68 9.21
N ILE A 23 -6.93 -0.73 9.23
CA ILE A 23 -5.99 -0.50 8.13
C ILE A 23 -4.61 -0.97 8.60
N ALA A 24 -3.97 -1.87 7.86
CA ALA A 24 -2.63 -2.36 8.15
C ALA A 24 -1.66 -1.97 7.04
N VAL A 25 -0.58 -1.30 7.41
CA VAL A 25 0.51 -0.90 6.51
C VAL A 25 1.76 -1.71 6.87
N ARG A 26 2.28 -2.48 5.92
CA ARG A 26 3.49 -3.31 6.10
C ARG A 26 4.63 -2.77 5.26
N LEU A 27 5.81 -2.60 5.86
CA LEU A 27 7.03 -2.40 5.10
C LEU A 27 7.41 -3.73 4.44
N HIS A 28 7.28 -3.81 3.11
CA HIS A 28 7.53 -5.03 2.36
C HIS A 28 8.98 -5.16 1.93
N GLU A 29 9.59 -4.07 1.45
CA GLU A 29 10.96 -4.05 0.92
C GLU A 29 11.51 -2.62 0.99
N ILE A 30 12.84 -2.48 1.12
CA ILE A 30 13.57 -1.23 0.89
C ILE A 30 14.39 -1.48 -0.39
N ARG A 31 14.14 -0.73 -1.46
CA ARG A 31 14.82 -0.95 -2.76
C ARG A 31 16.17 -0.25 -2.82
N ASP A 32 16.22 0.96 -2.32
CA ASP A 32 17.39 1.82 -2.17
C ASP A 32 17.10 2.78 -1.01
N GLY A 33 18.14 3.41 -0.46
CA GLY A 33 18.06 4.16 0.81
C GLY A 33 17.00 5.27 0.89
N ASN A 34 16.28 5.56 -0.20
CA ASN A 34 15.18 6.51 -0.28
C ASN A 34 13.85 5.94 -0.84
N ARG A 35 13.74 4.66 -1.24
CA ARG A 35 12.47 4.07 -1.70
C ARG A 35 12.11 2.78 -0.98
N ALA A 36 10.85 2.69 -0.58
CA ALA A 36 10.28 1.53 0.08
C ALA A 36 9.07 1.00 -0.70
N ARG A 37 8.90 -0.32 -0.73
CA ARG A 37 7.63 -0.95 -1.09
C ARG A 37 6.79 -1.13 0.17
N LEU A 38 5.57 -0.59 0.14
CA LEU A 38 4.58 -0.76 1.19
C LEU A 38 3.47 -1.68 0.69
N ALA A 39 3.00 -2.57 1.55
CA ALA A 39 1.75 -3.32 1.34
C ALA A 39 0.69 -2.74 2.26
N ILE A 40 -0.48 -2.41 1.71
CA ILE A 40 -1.59 -1.81 2.45
C ILE A 40 -2.77 -2.78 2.37
N GLN A 41 -3.30 -3.15 3.53
CA GLN A 41 -4.54 -3.90 3.67
C GLN A 41 -5.57 -2.97 4.32
N ALA A 42 -6.71 -2.78 3.67
CA ALA A 42 -7.76 -1.90 4.15
C ALA A 42 -9.14 -2.49 3.85
N PRO A 43 -10.20 -2.09 4.58
CA PRO A 43 -11.58 -2.45 4.26
C PRO A 43 -11.97 -1.93 2.86
N PRO A 44 -12.93 -2.57 2.16
CA PRO A 44 -13.32 -2.17 0.81
C PRO A 44 -13.86 -0.75 0.68
N CYS A 45 -14.37 -0.18 1.78
CA CYS A 45 -14.88 1.19 1.83
C CYS A 45 -13.77 2.25 2.02
N VAL A 46 -12.53 1.83 2.28
CA VAL A 46 -11.40 2.75 2.43
C VAL A 46 -10.69 2.87 1.08
N GLU A 47 -10.66 4.08 0.56
CA GLU A 47 -9.86 4.39 -0.62
C GLU A 47 -8.41 4.64 -0.24
N VAL A 48 -7.48 4.10 -1.03
CA VAL A 48 -6.04 4.25 -0.83
C VAL A 48 -5.45 4.91 -2.08
N TRP A 49 -4.93 6.11 -1.91
CA TRP A 49 -4.39 6.93 -2.99
C TRP A 49 -2.90 7.17 -2.80
N ARG A 50 -2.19 7.29 -3.93
CA ARG A 50 -0.86 7.90 -3.95
C ARG A 50 -1.04 9.40 -4.04
N GLU A 51 -0.21 10.15 -3.32
CA GLU A 51 -0.33 11.60 -3.23
C GLU A 51 -0.28 12.27 -4.60
N GLU A 52 0.59 11.79 -5.51
CA GLU A 52 0.73 12.35 -6.86
C GLU A 52 -0.51 12.17 -7.76
N LEU A 53 -1.52 11.41 -7.29
CA LEU A 53 -2.80 11.21 -7.98
C LEU A 53 -3.93 12.08 -7.40
N LEU A 54 -3.65 12.87 -6.37
CA LEU A 54 -4.61 13.77 -5.75
C LEU A 54 -4.32 15.22 -6.19
N GLY A 55 -5.39 15.95 -6.48
CA GLY A 55 -5.35 17.38 -6.74
C GLY A 55 -5.15 18.20 -5.47
N PRO A 56 -4.97 19.53 -5.59
CA PRO A 56 -4.77 20.41 -4.44
C PRO A 56 -5.93 20.42 -3.42
N ASP A 57 -7.12 20.05 -3.87
CA ASP A 57 -8.34 19.92 -3.08
C ASP A 57 -8.52 18.52 -2.47
N GLY A 58 -7.55 17.62 -2.67
CA GLY A 58 -7.63 16.23 -2.23
C GLY A 58 -8.51 15.35 -3.12
N GLN A 59 -9.03 15.88 -4.23
CA GLN A 59 -9.83 15.08 -5.17
C GLN A 59 -8.93 14.35 -6.16
N PRO A 60 -9.28 13.13 -6.57
CA PRO A 60 -8.54 12.42 -7.60
C PRO A 60 -8.41 13.21 -8.90
N VAL A 61 -7.18 13.40 -9.39
CA VAL A 61 -6.92 13.95 -10.71
C VAL A 61 -6.77 12.80 -11.71
N GLY A 62 -7.90 12.39 -12.32
CA GLY A 62 -7.94 11.30 -13.31
C GLY A 62 -8.74 10.07 -12.85
N ARG A 63 -8.51 8.92 -13.48
CA ARG A 63 -9.27 7.69 -13.19
C ARG A 63 -8.74 7.02 -11.92
N ALA A 64 -9.66 6.63 -11.03
CA ALA A 64 -9.32 5.97 -9.77
C ALA A 64 -8.48 4.69 -9.96
N PRO A 65 -7.50 4.42 -9.07
CA PRO A 65 -6.77 3.17 -9.06
C PRO A 65 -7.77 2.03 -8.83
N ARG A 66 -7.57 0.93 -9.55
CA ARG A 66 -8.39 -0.28 -9.40
C ARG A 66 -8.35 -0.68 -7.93
N SER A 67 -9.53 -0.89 -7.33
CA SER A 67 -9.69 -1.32 -5.94
C SER A 67 -8.70 -2.45 -5.62
N ALA A 68 -8.10 -2.42 -4.42
CA ALA A 68 -7.14 -3.41 -3.95
C ALA A 68 -7.79 -4.80 -3.86
N GLY A 69 -7.85 -5.51 -4.99
CA GLY A 69 -8.60 -6.76 -5.09
C GLY A 69 -8.45 -7.40 -6.46
N THR A 70 -7.22 -7.76 -6.83
CA THR A 70 -6.82 -8.91 -7.68
C THR A 70 -5.43 -8.61 -8.21
N ASP A 71 -4.39 -9.20 -7.63
CA ASP A 71 -3.15 -9.62 -8.32
C ASP A 71 -2.23 -10.31 -7.31
N HIS A 72 -2.71 -11.41 -6.74
CA HIS A 72 -1.83 -12.46 -6.25
C HIS A 72 -1.62 -13.44 -7.41
N ARG A 73 -0.72 -13.10 -8.34
CA ARG A 73 -0.15 -14.11 -9.24
C ARG A 73 1.05 -14.71 -8.51
N PRO A 74 1.02 -15.98 -8.08
CA PRO A 74 2.23 -16.62 -7.59
C PRO A 74 3.24 -16.66 -8.73
N ALA A 75 4.46 -16.22 -8.46
CA ALA A 75 5.59 -16.43 -9.35
C ALA A 75 5.99 -17.92 -9.28
N THR A 76 5.34 -18.74 -10.08
CA THR A 76 5.85 -20.04 -10.54
C THR A 76 6.11 -19.83 -12.03
N GLY A 77 7.35 -19.80 -12.50
CA GLY A 77 8.39 -20.80 -12.32
C GLY A 77 8.81 -21.14 -13.74
N GLN A 78 9.85 -20.49 -14.21
CA GLN A 78 10.45 -20.68 -15.52
C GLN A 78 11.23 -22.00 -15.48
N GLU A 79 10.73 -23.05 -16.14
CA GLU A 79 11.55 -24.19 -16.52
C GLU A 79 11.49 -24.36 -18.04
N VAL A 80 12.70 -24.28 -18.61
CA VAL A 80 13.12 -24.58 -19.97
C VAL A 80 13.33 -26.10 -20.09
N GLY A 81 12.95 -26.68 -21.23
CA GLY A 81 13.54 -27.95 -21.69
C GLY A 81 12.54 -29.03 -22.09
N GLY A 82 12.47 -29.28 -23.39
CA GLY A 82 11.82 -30.41 -24.05
C GLY A 82 12.12 -30.36 -25.53
#